data_AF-A0A7X7K908-F1
#
_entry.id   AF-A0A7X7K908-F1
#
_cell.length_a   1.000
_cell.length_b   1.000
_cell.length_c   1.000
_cell.angle_alpha   90.00
_cell.angle_beta   90.00
_cell.angle_gamma   90.00
#
_symmetry.space_group_name_H-M   'P 1'
#
loop_
_entity.id
_entity.type
_entity.pdbx_description
1 polymer ?
#
loop_
_entity_poly.entity_id
_entity_poly.type
_entity_poly.pdbx_seq_one_letter_code
_entity_poly.pdbx_strand_id
1 'polypeptide(L)' 'GNGKGQIFVKGEVIKTVPEAEIVEVLIEEAMRLAAEMEPAEGETPVVSVG' A
#
# COMPACT_ATOMS: atom_id res chain seq x y z
N GLY A 1 -17.55 14.37 -6.22
CA GLY A 1 -16.11 14.31 -5.92
C GLY A 1 -15.43 15.52 -6.56
N ASN A 2 -14.32 16.01 -5.98
CA ASN A 2 -13.53 17.12 -6.55
C ASN A 2 -12.56 16.65 -7.65
N GLY A 3 -12.76 15.44 -8.20
CA GLY A 3 -11.89 14.81 -9.21
C GLY A 3 -10.49 14.44 -8.73
N LYS A 4 -10.28 14.38 -7.41
CA LYS A 4 -8.97 14.11 -6.79
C LYS A 4 -9.11 13.07 -5.68
N GLY A 5 -8.19 12.12 -5.65
CA GLY A 5 -7.99 11.15 -4.58
C GLY A 5 -6.77 11.51 -3.73
N GLN A 6 -6.76 11.05 -2.49
CA GLN A 6 -5.60 11.12 -1.59
C GLN A 6 -5.08 9.71 -1.36
N ILE A 7 -3.76 9.55 -1.44
CA ILE A 7 -3.07 8.31 -1.14
C ILE A 7 -2.55 8.40 0.28
N PHE A 8 -2.80 7.33 1.05
CA PHE A 8 -2.40 7.19 2.44
C PHE A 8 -1.48 6.00 2.59
N VAL A 9 -0.38 6.18 3.31
CA VAL A 9 0.51 5.09 3.72
C VAL A 9 0.75 5.23 5.21
N LYS A 10 0.54 4.13 5.94
CA LYS A 10 0.70 4.08 7.41
C LYS A 10 -0.07 5.18 8.17
N GLY A 11 -1.20 5.64 7.63
CA GLY A 11 -2.05 6.67 8.24
C GLY A 11 -1.67 8.11 7.88
N GLU A 12 -0.64 8.33 7.06
CA GLU A 12 -0.20 9.65 6.62
C GLU A 12 -0.56 9.91 5.15
N VAL A 13 -0.99 11.14 4.84
CA VAL A 13 -1.24 11.57 3.46
C VAL A 13 0.10 11.76 2.77
N ILE A 14 0.39 10.94 1.78
CA ILE A 14 1.64 11.04 1.02
C ILE A 14 1.46 11.80 -0.30
N LYS A 15 0.30 11.70 -0.96
CA LYS A 15 0.07 12.35 -2.25
C LYS A 15 -1.41 12.61 -2.52
N THR A 16 -1.71 13.69 -3.24
CA THR A 16 -3.03 13.93 -3.85
C THR A 16 -2.90 13.77 -5.36
N VAL A 17 -3.76 12.97 -5.97
CA VAL A 17 -3.68 12.61 -7.40
C VAL A 17 -5.04 12.79 -8.09
N PRO A 18 -5.07 13.03 -9.42
CA PRO A 18 -6.30 12.96 -10.19
C PRO A 18 -6.96 11.58 -10.08
N GLU A 19 -8.28 11.54 -10.19
CA GLU A 19 -9.04 10.27 -10.07
C GLU A 19 -8.59 9.20 -11.08
N ALA A 20 -8.21 9.62 -12.29
CA ALA A 20 -7.71 8.72 -13.33
C ALA A 20 -6.36 8.06 -12.99
N GLU A 21 -5.56 8.68 -12.11
CA GLU A 21 -4.21 8.22 -11.77
C GLU A 21 -4.17 7.41 -10.46
N ILE A 22 -5.30 7.32 -9.74
CA ILE A 22 -5.35 6.64 -8.44
C ILE A 22 -4.82 5.21 -8.52
N VAL A 23 -5.26 4.45 -9.52
CA VAL A 23 -4.93 3.03 -9.63
C VAL A 23 -3.44 2.83 -9.93
N GLU A 24 -2.91 3.58 -10.89
CA GLU A 24 -1.49 3.48 -11.28
C GLU A 24 -0.58 3.85 -10.11
N VAL A 25 -0.89 4.96 -9.42
CA VAL A 25 -0.10 5.45 -8.30
C VAL A 25 -0.17 4.48 -7.11
N LEU A 26 -1.34 3.87 -6.84
CA LEU A 26 -1.45 2.87 -5.77
C LEU A 26 -0.58 1.63 -6.03
N ILE A 27 -0.54 1.16 -7.28
CA ILE A 27 0.28 0.01 -7.67
C ILE A 27 1.77 0.33 -7.53
N GLU A 28 2.20 1.52 -7.96
CA GLU A 28 3.59 1.98 -7.81
C GLU A 28 4.00 2.06 -6.34
N GLU A 29 3.18 2.69 -5.49
CA GLU A 29 3.49 2.81 -4.06
C GLU A 29 3.46 1.46 -3.35
N ALA A 30 2.57 0.54 -3.73
CA ALA A 30 2.58 -0.83 -3.20
C ALA A 30 3.88 -1.57 -3.55
N MET A 31 4.37 -1.43 -4.79
CA MET A 31 5.65 -2.01 -5.20
C MET A 31 6.83 -1.39 -4.46
N ARG A 32 6.85 -0.07 -4.27
CA ARG A 32 7.86 0.61 -3.45
C ARG A 32 7.87 0.06 -2.03
N LEU A 33 6.70 -0.02 -1.39
CA LEU A 33 6.58 -0.54 -0.02
C LEU A 33 7.04 -2.00 0.07
N ALA A 34 6.70 -2.83 -0.90
CA ALA A 34 7.16 -4.21 -0.95
C ALA A 34 8.68 -4.34 -1.15
N ALA A 35 9.31 -3.41 -1.88
CA ALA A 35 10.76 -3.38 -2.07
C ALA A 35 11.51 -2.87 -0.83
N GLU A 36 10.89 -1.99 -0.05
CA GLU A 36 11.41 -1.48 1.23
C GLU A 36 11.18 -2.46 2.39
N MET A 37 10.19 -3.34 2.29
CA MET A 37 10.02 -4.44 3.22
C MET A 37 11.15 -5.45 2.98
N GLU A 38 12.02 -5.63 3.97
CA GLU A 38 12.88 -6.82 4.00
C GLU A 38 11.97 -8.05 3.86
N PRO A 39 12.34 -9.03 3.01
CA PRO A 39 11.54 -10.24 2.88
C PRO A 39 11.41 -10.84 4.27
N ALA A 40 10.17 -10.98 4.74
CA ALA A 40 9.91 -11.62 6.01
C ALA A 40 10.43 -13.06 5.92
N GLU A 41 11.63 -13.32 6.45
CA GLU A 41 12.16 -14.66 6.59
C GLU A 41 11.25 -15.42 7.59
N GLY A 42 10.32 -16.21 7.06
CA GLY A 42 9.84 -17.41 7.75
C GLY A 42 8.67 -17.27 8.72
N GLU A 43 7.70 -16.38 8.50
CA GLU A 43 6.42 -16.50 9.21
C GLU A 43 5.51 -17.52 8.53
N THR A 44 5.69 -18.80 8.86
CA THR A 44 4.65 -19.81 8.61
C THR A 44 3.49 -19.53 9.58
N PRO A 45 2.26 -19.26 9.10
CA PRO A 45 1.13 -19.01 9.99
C PRO A 45 0.82 -20.29 10.78
N VAL A 46 1.09 -20.27 12.09
CA VAL A 46 0.73 -21.36 13.00
C VAL A 46 -0.73 -21.19 13.43
N VAL A 47 -1.62 -21.99 12.84
CA VAL A 47 -3.01 -22.12 13.33
C VAL A 47 -3.07 -23.27 14.33
N SER A 48 -3.17 -22.94 15.62
CA SER A 48 -3.45 -23.91 16.67
C SER A 48 -4.95 -24.10 16.80
N VAL A 49 -5.47 -25.28 16.46
CA VAL A 49 -6.86 -25.66 16.72
C VAL A 49 -6.90 -26.29 18.11
N GLY A 50 -7.60 -25.64 19.04
CA GLY A 50 -7.92 -26.16 20.37
C GLY A 50 -9.32 -26.76 20.43
#